data_AF-A0A969F8T9-F1
#
_entry.id   AF-A0A969F8T9-F1
#
_cell.length_a   1.000
_cell.length_b   1.000
_cell.length_c   1.000
_cell.angle_alpha   90.00
_cell.angle_beta   90.00
_cell.angle_gamma   90.00
#
_symmetry.space_group_name_H-M   'P 1'
#
loop_
_entity.id
_entity.type
_entity.pdbx_description
1 polymer ?
#
loop_
_entity_poly.entity_id
_entity_poly.type
_entity_poly.pdbx_seq_one_letter_code
_entity_poly.pdbx_strand_id
1 'polypeptide(L)' 'MDTTTVEYDTKRLDHLGIVAGICHEIGLVETINEMLPTPSGRKVSCGTATLAMILNGLGFTGGLCT' A
#
# COMPACT_ATOMS: atom_id res chain seq x y z
N MET A 1 33.03 -10.53 18.70
CA MET A 1 32.09 -9.60 18.06
C MET A 1 31.32 -10.40 17.04
N ASP A 2 30.17 -10.92 17.47
CA ASP A 2 29.23 -11.62 16.58
C ASP A 2 28.52 -10.55 15.75
N THR A 3 28.89 -10.45 14.47
CA THR A 3 28.27 -9.50 13.57
C THR A 3 27.15 -10.26 12.87
N THR A 4 26.01 -10.40 13.56
CA THR A 4 24.78 -10.92 12.97
C THR A 4 24.42 -10.03 11.78
N THR A 5 24.67 -10.49 10.56
CA THR A 5 24.33 -9.77 9.33
C THR A 5 22.82 -9.78 9.16
N VAL A 6 22.15 -8.74 9.64
CA VAL A 6 20.74 -8.50 9.36
C VAL A 6 20.64 -8.24 7.86
N GLU A 7 20.07 -9.18 7.12
CA GLU A 7 19.77 -9.02 5.70
C GLU A 7 18.68 -7.94 5.56
N TYR A 8 19.09 -6.70 5.30
CA TYR A 8 18.16 -5.61 5.03
C TYR A 8 17.68 -5.70 3.58
N ASP A 9 16.52 -6.33 3.39
CA ASP A 9 15.83 -6.37 2.10
C ASP A 9 15.26 -4.99 1.78
N THR A 10 16.03 -4.18 1.04
CA THR A 10 15.61 -2.85 0.61
C THR A 10 14.68 -3.01 -0.59
N LYS A 11 13.40 -3.29 -0.35
CA LYS A 11 12.38 -3.19 -1.40
C LYS A 11 12.21 -1.73 -1.77
N ARG A 12 11.95 -1.44 -3.06
CA ARG A 12 11.65 -0.09 -3.58
C ARG A 12 10.37 0.49 -2.97
N LEU A 13 10.45 0.86 -1.69
CA LEU A 13 9.42 1.55 -0.93
C LEU A 13 9.45 3.04 -1.22
N ASP A 14 10.51 3.60 -1.80
CA ASP A 14 10.61 5.05 -2.01
C ASP A 14 9.48 5.57 -2.90
N HIS A 15 9.22 4.92 -4.04
CA HIS A 15 8.17 5.37 -4.96
C HIS A 15 6.76 4.92 -4.53
N LEU A 16 6.61 3.68 -4.06
CA LEU A 16 5.32 3.16 -3.60
C LEU A 16 4.87 3.80 -2.28
N GLY A 17 5.82 4.14 -1.41
CA GLY A 17 5.59 4.89 -0.17
C GLY A 17 5.21 6.35 -0.44
N ILE A 18 5.80 7.01 -1.44
CA ILE A 18 5.35 8.32 -1.91
C ILE A 18 3.93 8.24 -2.47
N VAL A 19 3.63 7.24 -3.31
CA VAL A 19 2.27 7.06 -3.86
C VAL A 19 1.26 6.75 -2.75
N ALA A 20 1.59 5.90 -1.79
CA ALA A 20 0.76 5.66 -0.61
C ALA A 20 0.53 6.94 0.20
N GLY A 21 1.58 7.73 0.40
CA GLY A 21 1.54 9.02 1.08
C GLY A 21 0.64 10.03 0.37
N ILE A 22 0.80 10.19 -0.95
CA ILE A 22 -0.04 11.08 -1.77
C ILE A 22 -1.49 10.60 -1.77
N CYS A 23 -1.75 9.30 -1.93
CA CYS A 23 -3.12 8.76 -1.86
C CYS A 23 -3.79 9.00 -0.51
N HIS A 24 -3.01 9.03 0.58
CA HIS A 24 -3.53 9.38 1.90
C HIS A 24 -3.72 10.90 2.04
N GLU A 25 -2.78 11.70 1.55
CA GLU A 25 -2.79 13.17 1.64
C GLU A 25 -3.92 13.82 0.83
N ILE A 26 -4.29 13.25 -0.32
CA ILE A 26 -5.44 13.72 -1.12
C ILE A 26 -6.78 13.22 -0.57
N GLY A 27 -6.79 12.46 0.52
CA GLY A 27 -8.00 11.90 1.09
C GLY A 27 -8.70 10.87 0.19
N LEU A 28 -7.94 10.10 -0.60
CA LEU A 28 -8.54 9.10 -1.49
C LEU A 28 -9.24 7.98 -0.69
N VAL A 29 -8.60 7.53 0.39
CA VAL A 29 -9.10 6.42 1.24
C VAL A 29 -10.39 6.82 1.95
N GLU A 30 -10.43 8.02 2.52
CA GLU A 30 -11.60 8.60 3.18
C GLU A 30 -12.75 8.85 2.21
N THR A 31 -12.47 9.43 1.03
CA THR A 31 -13.47 9.65 -0.03
C THR A 31 -14.14 8.34 -0.48
N ILE A 32 -13.34 7.27 -0.65
CA ILE A 32 -13.87 5.96 -1.03
C ILE A 32 -14.66 5.31 0.11
N ASN A 33 -14.19 5.46 1.36
CA ASN A 33 -14.90 4.95 2.53
C ASN A 33 -16.23 5.68 2.78
N GLU A 34 -16.32 6.97 2.44
CA GLU A 34 -17.55 7.76 2.54
C GLU A 34 -18.56 7.37 1.46
N MET A 35 -18.10 7.15 0.22
CA MET A 35 -18.96 6.68 -0.88
C MET A 35 -19.40 5.21 -0.71
N LEU A 36 -18.56 4.37 -0.12
CA LEU A 36 -18.87 2.96 0.17
C LEU A 36 -18.75 2.69 1.67
N PRO A 37 -19.84 2.89 2.44
CA PRO A 37 -19.86 2.53 3.84
C PRO A 37 -19.51 1.06 4.01
N THR A 38 -18.53 0.78 4.86
CA THR A 38 -18.01 -0.58 5.03
C THR A 38 -19.02 -1.40 5.82
N PRO A 39 -19.55 -2.51 5.27
CA PRO A 39 -20.51 -3.35 5.99
C PRO A 39 -19.88 -3.94 7.26
N SER A 40 -20.66 -4.01 8.33
CA SER A 40 -20.30 -4.66 9.60
C SER A 40 -19.96 -6.12 9.34
N GLY A 41 -18.67 -6.46 9.36
CA GLY A 41 -18.15 -7.81 9.07
C GLY A 41 -16.93 -7.85 8.15
N ARG A 42 -16.57 -6.73 7.50
CA ARG A 42 -15.36 -6.66 6.67
C ARG A 42 -14.15 -6.22 7.48
N LYS A 43 -13.04 -6.97 7.40
CA LYS A 43 -11.76 -6.66 8.08
C LYS A 43 -11.03 -5.42 7.53
N VAL A 44 -11.35 -5.01 6.31
CA VAL A 44 -10.70 -3.91 5.59
C VAL A 44 -11.75 -3.05 4.91
N SER A 45 -11.61 -1.73 5.03
CA SER A 45 -12.50 -0.79 4.36
C SER A 45 -12.24 -0.74 2.85
N CYS A 46 -13.22 -0.28 2.08
CA CYS A 46 -13.09 -0.19 0.62
C CYS A 46 -11.91 0.71 0.21
N GLY A 47 -11.70 1.85 0.88
CA GLY A 47 -10.58 2.74 0.62
C GLY A 47 -9.22 2.09 0.89
N THR A 48 -9.09 1.32 1.97
CA THR A 48 -7.87 0.57 2.28
C THR A 48 -7.62 -0.53 1.26
N ALA A 49 -8.67 -1.21 0.80
CA ALA A 49 -8.57 -2.20 -0.27
C ALA A 49 -8.15 -1.56 -1.61
N THR A 50 -8.65 -0.36 -1.93
CA THR A 50 -8.25 0.38 -3.14
C THR A 50 -6.80 0.83 -3.07
N LEU A 51 -6.35 1.38 -1.93
CA LEU A 51 -4.93 1.71 -1.73
C LEU A 51 -4.05 0.47 -1.90
N ALA A 52 -4.44 -0.65 -1.30
CA ALA A 52 -3.74 -1.92 -1.47
C ALA A 52 -3.75 -2.39 -2.93
N MET A 53 -4.84 -2.20 -3.67
CA MET A 53 -4.94 -2.56 -5.10
C MET A 53 -4.06 -1.68 -5.98
N ILE A 54 -3.99 -0.36 -5.69
CA ILE A 54 -3.11 0.58 -6.38
C ILE A 54 -1.65 0.23 -6.11
N LEU A 55 -1.29 0.00 -4.84
CA LEU A 55 0.06 -0.40 -4.46
C LEU A 55 0.44 -1.77 -5.03
N ASN A 56 -0.50 -2.72 -5.08
CA ASN A 56 -0.28 -4.01 -5.73
C ASN A 56 -0.16 -3.86 -7.26
N GLY A 57 -0.99 -3.06 -7.90
CA GLY A 57 -0.95 -2.84 -9.36
C GLY A 57 0.29 -2.07 -9.81
N LEU A 58 0.73 -1.08 -9.03
CA LEU A 58 1.94 -0.30 -9.28
C LEU A 58 3.22 -1.02 -8.82
N GLY A 59 3.11 -1.91 -7.83
CA GLY A 59 4.17 -2.83 -7.45
C GLY A 59 4.34 -3.99 -8.44
N PHE A 60 3.25 -4.44 -9.06
CA PHE A 60 3.24 -5.47 -10.10
C PHE A 60 3.92 -4.99 -11.39
N THR A 61 3.84 -3.69 -11.72
CA THR A 61 4.62 -3.10 -12.82
C THR A 61 6.11 -2.95 -12.49
N GLY A 62 6.53 -3.16 -11.24
CA GLY A 62 7.93 -3.13 -10.80
C GLY A 62 8.56 -4.50 -10.55
N GLY A 63 7.82 -5.60 -10.73
CA GLY A 63 8.25 -6.93 -10.28
C GLY A 63 7.72 -8.13 -11.07
N LEU A 64 7.30 -7.93 -12.33
CA LEU A 64 7.13 -9.06 -13.25
C LEU A 64 8.42 -9.18 -14.08
N CYS A 65 9.15 -10.28 -13.84
CA CYS A 65 10.37 -10.75 -14.51
C CYS A 65 11.70 -10.18 -13.98
N THR A 66 12.31 -10.88 -13.02
CA THR A 66 13.62 -11.57 -13.11
C THR A 66 13.87 -12.35 -11.83
#